data_AF-A0A2V6FHD6-F1
#
_entry.id   AF-A0A2V6FHD6-F1
#
_cell.length_a   1.000
_cell.length_b   1.000
_cell.length_c   1.000
_cell.angle_alpha   90.00
_cell.angle_beta   90.00
_cell.angle_gamma   90.00
#
_symmetry.space_group_name_H-M   'P 1'
#
loop_
_entity.id
_entity.type
_entity.pdbx_description
1 polymer ?
#
loop_
_entity_poly.entity_id
_entity_poly.type
_entity_poly.pdbx_seq_one_letter_code
_entity_poly.pdbx_strand_id
1 'polypeptide(L)' 'MIGKLESRTPPGPLENKWRNHKNNSRLVSPNNRRKFEIIVVGSGLAGGSAAATLGELGYRVKCFCYQD' A
#
# COMPACT_ATOMS: atom_id res chain seq x y z
N MET A 1 1.73 -9.37 32.47
CA MET A 1 0.96 -8.13 32.29
C MET A 1 0.91 -7.87 30.79
N ILE A 2 -0.25 -8.02 30.14
CA ILE A 2 -0.41 -7.77 28.70
C ILE A 2 -0.13 -6.28 28.48
N GLY A 3 0.79 -5.95 27.58
CA GLY A 3 1.28 -4.58 27.38
C GLY A 3 0.16 -3.58 27.10
N LYS A 4 0.40 -2.31 27.45
CA LYS A 4 -0.52 -1.19 27.20
C LYS A 4 -0.91 -1.13 25.71
N LEU A 5 -2.22 -1.09 25.44
CA LEU A 5 -2.74 -1.02 24.07
C LEU A 5 -2.57 0.40 23.52
N GLU A 6 -1.75 0.52 22.47
CA GLU A 6 -1.51 1.78 21.75
C GLU A 6 -2.42 1.87 20.52
N SER A 7 -3.45 2.73 20.57
CA SER A 7 -4.47 2.83 19.51
C SER A 7 -3.99 3.53 18.23
N ARG A 8 -2.81 4.18 18.25
CA ARG A 8 -2.23 4.98 17.15
C ARG A 8 -3.21 5.97 16.51
N THR A 9 -4.13 6.50 17.32
CA THR A 9 -5.12 7.47 16.86
C THR A 9 -4.42 8.76 16.44
N PRO A 10 -4.79 9.39 15.30
CA PRO A 10 -4.13 10.61 14.88
C PRO A 10 -4.27 11.75 15.90
N PRO A 11 -3.26 12.62 16.03
CA PRO A 11 -3.30 13.73 16.98
C PRO A 11 -4.23 14.86 16.53
N GLY A 12 -4.58 15.75 17.46
CA GLY A 12 -5.35 16.98 17.20
C GLY A 12 -6.86 16.91 17.47
N PRO A 13 -7.59 18.02 17.23
CA PRO A 13 -9.04 18.14 17.48
C PRO A 13 -9.84 17.12 16.66
N LEU A 14 -10.89 16.53 17.26
CA LEU A 14 -11.66 15.44 16.65
C LEU A 14 -12.18 15.77 15.24
N GLU A 15 -12.70 16.98 15.06
CA GLU A 15 -13.21 17.51 13.78
C GLU A 15 -12.17 17.49 12.64
N ASN A 16 -10.90 17.72 12.96
CA ASN A 16 -9.82 17.88 11.98
C ASN A 16 -8.89 16.66 11.94
N LYS A 17 -8.97 15.79 12.93
CA LYS A 17 -8.05 14.68 13.20
C LYS A 17 -7.79 13.81 11.97
N TRP A 18 -8.84 13.26 11.38
CA TRP A 18 -8.73 12.35 10.22
C TRP A 18 -8.40 13.09 8.93
N ARG A 19 -8.93 14.31 8.76
CA ARG A 19 -8.62 15.17 7.61
C ARG A 19 -7.12 15.51 7.58
N ASN A 20 -6.57 15.94 8.70
CA ASN A 20 -5.15 16.27 8.84
C ASN A 20 -4.27 15.04 8.66
N HIS A 21 -4.68 13.88 9.19
CA HIS A 21 -3.96 12.64 8.97
C HIS A 21 -3.87 12.29 7.47
N LYS A 22 -5.00 12.33 6.76
CA LYS A 22 -5.06 12.05 5.32
C LYS A 22 -4.21 13.04 4.51
N ASN A 23 -4.30 14.34 4.83
CA ASN A 23 -3.57 15.39 4.13
C ASN A 23 -2.04 15.29 4.30
N ASN A 24 -1.58 14.86 5.47
CA ASN A 24 -0.15 14.69 5.75
C ASN A 24 0.37 13.28 5.44
N SER A 25 -0.51 12.36 5.06
CA SER A 25 -0.11 11.01 4.67
C SER A 25 0.56 11.03 3.30
N ARG A 26 1.58 10.17 3.13
CA ARG A 26 2.25 9.98 1.85
C ARG A 26 1.36 9.15 0.93
N LEU A 27 0.41 9.82 0.27
CA LEU A 27 -0.53 9.18 -0.63
C LEU A 27 0.11 8.86 -1.98
N VAL A 28 -0.38 7.79 -2.60
CA VAL A 28 -0.03 7.44 -3.97
C VAL A 28 -0.94 8.23 -4.92
N SER A 29 -0.36 8.79 -5.97
CA SER A 29 -1.04 9.51 -7.05
C SER A 29 -0.52 9.01 -8.39
N PRO A 30 -1.25 9.19 -9.50
CA PRO A 30 -0.78 8.77 -10.83
C PRO A 30 0.66 9.21 -11.15
N ASN A 31 1.03 10.43 -10.76
CA ASN A 31 2.36 10.99 -11.01
C ASN A 31 3.50 10.30 -10.22
N ASN A 32 3.21 9.61 -9.11
CA ASN A 32 4.24 9.00 -8.27
C ASN A 32 4.24 7.46 -8.28
N ARG A 33 3.33 6.79 -9.01
CA ARG A 33 3.23 5.32 -9.07
C ARG A 33 4.55 4.64 -9.46
N ARG A 34 5.27 5.19 -10.45
CA ARG A 34 6.57 4.66 -10.91
C ARG A 34 7.67 4.68 -9.85
N LYS A 35 7.53 5.49 -8.80
CA LYS A 35 8.50 5.52 -7.68
C LYS A 35 8.40 4.26 -6.83
N PHE A 36 7.25 3.61 -6.80
CA PHE A 36 7.01 2.41 -6.01
C PHE A 36 7.30 1.16 -6.83
N GLU A 37 7.89 0.18 -6.16
CA GLU A 37 8.09 -1.17 -6.69
C GLU A 37 7.17 -2.12 -5.94
N ILE A 38 6.44 -2.95 -6.67
CA ILE A 38 5.49 -3.91 -6.12
C ILE A 38 6.03 -5.30 -6.39
N ILE A 39 6.10 -6.11 -5.34
CA ILE A 39 6.47 -7.52 -5.43
C ILE A 39 5.20 -8.34 -5.29
N VAL A 40 4.93 -9.16 -6.30
CA VAL A 40 3.85 -10.16 -6.29
C VAL A 40 4.52 -11.53 -6.15
N VAL A 41 4.13 -12.29 -5.14
CA VAL A 41 4.61 -13.67 -4.92
C VAL A 41 3.47 -14.63 -5.22
N GLY A 42 3.73 -15.57 -6.14
CA GLY A 42 2.74 -16.44 -6.75
C GLY A 42 2.31 -15.90 -8.12
N SER A 43 2.50 -16.70 -9.17
CA SER A 43 2.17 -16.33 -10.57
C SER A 43 0.96 -17.08 -11.13
N GLY A 44 0.10 -17.63 -10.26
CA GLY A 44 -1.18 -18.21 -10.66
C GLY A 44 -2.18 -17.16 -11.15
N LEU A 45 -3.44 -17.55 -11.39
CA LEU A 45 -4.47 -16.65 -11.95
C LEU A 45 -4.60 -15.32 -11.18
N ALA A 46 -4.60 -15.38 -9.84
CA ALA A 46 -4.68 -14.18 -9.01
C ALA A 46 -3.44 -13.28 -9.13
N GLY A 47 -2.24 -13.88 -9.02
CA GLY A 47 -0.99 -13.12 -9.05
C GLY A 47 -0.67 -12.52 -10.41
N GLY A 48 -0.92 -13.27 -11.49
CA GLY A 48 -0.81 -12.78 -12.85
C GLY A 48 -1.77 -11.62 -13.13
N SER A 49 -3.04 -11.76 -12.75
CA SER A 49 -4.04 -10.69 -12.92
C SER A 49 -3.68 -9.44 -12.12
N ALA A 50 -3.27 -9.59 -10.86
CA ALA A 50 -2.84 -8.47 -10.03
C ALA A 50 -1.60 -7.77 -10.60
N ALA A 51 -0.61 -8.53 -11.07
CA ALA A 51 0.60 -7.97 -11.66
C ALA A 51 0.30 -7.19 -12.95
N ALA A 52 -0.58 -7.72 -13.81
CA ALA A 52 -1.01 -7.06 -15.04
C ALA A 52 -1.72 -5.73 -14.73
N THR A 53 -2.76 -5.74 -13.89
CA THR A 53 -3.51 -4.53 -13.53
C THR A 53 -2.62 -3.46 -12.89
N LEU A 54 -1.70 -3.85 -12.00
CA LEU A 54 -0.78 -2.90 -11.36
C LEU A 54 0.27 -2.38 -12.36
N GLY A 55 0.73 -3.22 -13.29
CA GLY A 55 1.59 -2.79 -14.40
C GLY A 55 0.91 -1.76 -15.30
N GLU A 56 -0.35 -2.00 -15.69
CA GLU A 56 -1.17 -1.07 -16.48
C GLU A 56 -1.37 0.28 -15.78
N LEU A 57 -1.53 0.26 -14.46
CA LEU A 57 -1.60 1.47 -13.66
C LEU A 57 -0.27 2.24 -13.61
N GLY A 58 0.84 1.69 -14.10
CA GLY A 58 2.14 2.34 -14.20
C GLY A 58 3.07 2.10 -13.01
N TYR A 59 2.84 1.06 -12.21
CA TYR A 59 3.77 0.63 -11.17
C TYR A 59 4.89 -0.23 -11.76
N ARG A 60 6.05 -0.27 -11.07
CA ARG A 60 7.09 -1.25 -11.37
C ARG A 60 6.76 -2.55 -10.64
N VAL A 61 6.28 -3.56 -11.37
CA VAL A 61 5.87 -4.83 -10.76
C VAL A 61 6.91 -5.91 -11.03
N LYS A 62 7.28 -6.66 -9.99
CA LYS A 62 8.07 -7.89 -10.08
C LYS A 62 7.20 -9.05 -9.61
N CYS A 63 6.93 -9.99 -10.49
CA CYS A 63 6.11 -11.18 -10.19
C CYS A 63 7.02 -12.40 -10.10
N PHE A 64 7.02 -13.07 -8.94
CA PHE A 64 7.85 -14.24 -8.68
C PHE A 64 6.98 -15.46 -8.49
N CYS A 65 7.36 -16.56 -9.12
CA CYS A 65 6.90 -17.88 -8.74
C CYS A 65 7.96 -18.52 -7.85
N TYR A 66 7.57 -19.04 -6.70
CA TYR A 66 8.43 -19.80 -5.82
C TYR A 66 7.75 -21.13 -5.52
N GLN A 67 8.48 -22.21 -5.76
CA GLN A 67 8.09 -23.59 -5.52
C GLN A 67 9.28 -24.23 -4.80
N ASP A 68 9.00 -25.08 -3.83
CA ASP A 68 10.02 -25.84 -3.08
C ASP A 68 10.73 -26.83 -4.02
#